data_AF-A0A6I9Z6I1-F1
#
_entry.id   AF-A0A6I9Z6I1-F1
#
_cell.length_a   1.000
_cell.length_b   1.000
_cell.length_c   1.000
_cell.angle_alpha   90.00
_cell.angle_beta   90.00
_cell.angle_gamma   90.00
#
_symmetry.space_group_name_H-M   'P 1'
#
loop_
_entity.id
_entity.type
_entity.pdbx_description
1 polymer ?
#
loop_
_entity_poly.entity_id
_entity_poly.type
_entity_poly.pdbx_seq_one_letter_code
_entity_poly.pdbx_strand_id
1 'polypeptide(L)'
;MLRQVIHRGLRSFCHQLGLFVSRHPVFFLTVPAVLTIIFGFSVVNRFQPEMDLELLVAPSHSLAKIERSLANSLFPLDRSKSHLYSDLHTPGRYGRVILLAKPGGNILHQAEGLLQIHRTVLEMKVGGYFSKTWTAA
;
A
#
# COMPACT_ATOMS: atom_id res chain seq x y z
N MET A 1 -37.67 24.56 28.93
CA MET A 1 -37.56 25.87 28.23
C MET A 1 -36.54 25.82 27.07
N LEU A 2 -35.29 25.39 27.27
CA LEU A 2 -34.25 25.34 26.22
C LEU A 2 -34.64 24.51 24.97
N ARG A 3 -35.19 23.31 25.16
CA ARG A 3 -35.61 22.41 24.07
C ARG A 3 -36.66 23.05 23.14
N GLN A 4 -37.56 23.87 23.69
CA GLN A 4 -38.60 24.54 22.91
C GLN A 4 -38.02 25.68 22.06
N VAL A 5 -37.04 26.40 22.58
CA VAL A 5 -36.31 27.45 21.84
C VAL A 5 -35.49 26.84 20.71
N ILE A 6 -34.78 25.74 20.96
CA ILE A 6 -34.03 25.00 19.94
C ILE A 6 -34.97 24.48 18.85
N HIS A 7 -36.10 23.86 19.22
CA HIS A 7 -37.07 23.39 18.23
C HIS A 7 -37.65 24.53 17.39
N ARG A 8 -37.94 25.68 18.00
CA ARG A 8 -38.50 26.83 17.30
C ARG A 8 -37.47 27.48 16.37
N GLY A 9 -36.22 27.58 16.81
CA GLY A 9 -35.09 28.04 16.00
C GLY A 9 -34.83 27.12 14.81
N LEU A 10 -34.73 25.81 15.03
CA LEU A 10 -34.50 24.83 13.98
C LEU A 10 -35.66 24.81 12.97
N ARG A 11 -36.91 24.89 13.45
CA ARG A 11 -38.09 24.99 12.58
C ARG A 11 -38.07 26.23 11.71
N SER A 12 -37.72 27.39 12.29
CA SER A 12 -37.62 28.65 11.54
C SER A 12 -36.49 28.58 10.50
N PHE A 13 -35.34 28.03 10.88
CA PHE A 13 -34.18 27.90 10.00
C PHE A 13 -34.46 26.94 8.83
N CYS A 14 -34.98 25.75 9.10
CA CYS A 14 -35.37 24.80 8.05
C CYS A 14 -36.46 25.38 7.14
N HIS A 15 -37.40 26.16 7.68
CA HIS A 15 -38.43 26.82 6.87
C HIS A 15 -37.83 27.89 5.95
N GLN A 16 -36.92 28.72 6.45
CA GLN A 16 -36.22 29.73 5.65
C GLN A 16 -35.33 29.10 4.57
N LEU A 17 -34.60 28.03 4.91
CA LEU A 17 -33.83 27.25 3.94
C LEU A 17 -34.74 26.65 2.86
N GLY A 18 -35.87 26.05 3.25
CA GLY A 18 -36.85 25.51 2.31
C GLY A 18 -37.42 26.57 1.36
N LEU A 19 -37.75 27.76 1.87
CA LEU A 19 -38.20 28.88 1.06
C LEU A 19 -37.11 29.33 0.07
N PHE A 20 -35.86 29.43 0.53
CA PHE A 20 -34.74 29.79 -0.34
C PHE A 20 -34.49 28.76 -1.45
N VAL A 21 -34.53 27.46 -1.12
CA VAL A 21 -34.41 26.35 -2.07
C VAL A 21 -35.54 26.37 -3.09
N SER A 22 -36.78 26.58 -2.66
CA SER A 22 -37.94 26.65 -3.58
C SER A 22 -37.89 27.84 -4.55
N ARG A 23 -37.24 28.93 -4.15
CA ARG A 23 -37.10 30.15 -4.96
C ARG A 23 -35.99 30.04 -6.01
N HIS A 24 -35.00 29.17 -5.77
CA HIS A 24 -33.88 28.90 -6.67
C HIS A 24 -33.65 27.39 -6.88
N PRO A 25 -34.63 26.66 -7.42
CA PRO A 25 -34.59 25.18 -7.48
C PRO A 25 -33.46 24.66 -8.39
N VAL A 26 -33.16 25.39 -9.48
CA VAL A 26 -32.13 24.98 -10.45
C VAL A 26 -30.73 25.08 -9.86
N PHE A 27 -30.38 26.19 -9.21
CA PHE A 27 -29.06 26.37 -8.60
C PHE A 27 -28.78 25.35 -7.49
N PHE A 28 -29.80 25.05 -6.68
CA PHE A 28 -29.66 24.09 -5.59
C PHE A 28 -29.55 22.64 -6.08
N LEU A 29 -29.99 22.35 -7.32
CA LEU A 29 -29.83 21.04 -7.93
C LEU A 29 -28.50 20.91 -8.67
N THR A 30 -28.08 21.95 -9.40
CA THR A 30 -26.88 21.92 -10.23
C THR A 30 -25.60 22.03 -9.43
N VAL A 31 -25.53 22.92 -8.43
CA VAL A 31 -24.30 23.16 -7.66
C VAL A 31 -23.86 21.92 -6.89
N PRO A 32 -24.72 21.26 -6.09
CA PRO A 32 -24.33 20.02 -5.41
C PRO A 32 -24.01 18.90 -6.40
N ALA A 33 -24.74 18.79 -7.52
CA ALA A 33 -24.48 17.75 -8.53
C ALA A 33 -23.09 17.91 -9.17
N VAL A 34 -22.73 19.12 -9.61
CA VAL A 34 -21.41 19.42 -10.16
C VAL A 34 -20.32 19.20 -9.10
N LEU A 35 -20.56 19.62 -7.87
CA LEU A 35 -19.64 19.41 -6.75
C LEU A 35 -19.42 17.90 -6.51
N THR A 36 -20.48 17.11 -6.44
CA THR A 36 -20.39 15.65 -6.28
C THR A 36 -19.63 14.99 -7.43
N ILE A 37 -19.83 15.45 -8.67
CA ILE A 37 -19.10 14.93 -9.83
C ILE A 37 -17.61 15.26 -9.72
N ILE A 38 -17.26 16.51 -9.39
CA ILE A 38 -15.86 16.94 -9.24
C ILE A 38 -15.18 16.18 -8.11
N PHE A 39 -15.82 16.07 -6.95
CA PHE A 39 -15.30 15.31 -5.81
C PHE A 39 -15.20 13.82 -6.12
N GLY A 40 -16.21 13.24 -6.76
CA GLY A 40 -16.22 11.84 -7.18
C GLY A 40 -15.06 11.52 -8.12
N PHE A 41 -14.86 12.34 -9.15
CA PHE A 41 -13.76 12.17 -10.09
C PHE A 41 -12.39 12.36 -9.43
N SER A 42 -12.26 13.35 -8.54
CA SER A 42 -11.02 13.59 -7.79
C SER A 42 -10.64 12.41 -6.90
N VAL A 43 -11.62 11.83 -6.18
CA VAL A 43 -11.40 10.65 -5.32
C VAL A 43 -11.01 9.43 -6.13
N VAL A 44 -11.70 9.15 -7.24
CA VAL A 44 -11.39 8.01 -8.11
C VAL A 44 -9.99 8.15 -8.71
N ASN A 45 -9.59 9.35 -9.14
CA ASN A 45 -8.28 9.58 -9.75
C ASN A 45 -7.12 9.49 -8.74
N ARG A 46 -7.38 9.77 -7.46
CA ARG A 46 -6.37 9.72 -6.38
C ARG A 46 -6.37 8.40 -5.62
N PHE A 47 -7.29 7.49 -5.92
CA PHE A 47 -7.36 6.20 -5.26
C PHE A 47 -6.21 5.30 -5.75
N GLN A 48 -5.14 5.26 -4.96
CA GLN A 48 -4.06 4.30 -5.11
C GLN A 48 -4.30 3.19 -4.07
N PRO A 49 -4.63 1.96 -4.49
CA PRO A 49 -4.78 0.86 -3.55
C PRO A 49 -3.42 0.57 -2.92
N GLU A 50 -3.33 0.74 -1.61
CA GLU A 50 -2.16 0.31 -0.86
C GLU A 50 -2.12 -1.23 -0.86
N MET A 51 -1.13 -1.81 -1.55
CA MET A 51 -0.95 -3.26 -1.66
C MET A 51 0.16 -3.79 -0.74
N ASP A 52 0.82 -2.91 0.01
CA ASP A 52 1.91 -3.33 0.89
C ASP A 52 1.34 -4.02 2.14
N LEU A 53 1.55 -5.34 2.20
CA LEU A 53 1.11 -6.18 3.31
C LEU A 53 1.67 -5.68 4.65
N GLU A 54 2.90 -5.16 4.68
CA GLU A 54 3.48 -4.63 5.92
C GLU A 54 2.78 -3.35 6.41
N LEU A 55 2.18 -2.58 5.50
CA LEU A 55 1.42 -1.38 5.86
C LEU A 55 -0.04 -1.70 6.22
N LEU A 56 -0.62 -2.71 5.57
CA LEU A 56 -1.97 -3.21 5.83
C LEU A 56 -2.08 -3.95 7.17
N VAL A 57 -1.07 -4.73 7.53
CA VAL A 57 -1.14 -5.64 8.69
C VAL A 57 -0.42 -5.10 9.92
N ALA A 58 0.67 -4.33 9.74
CA ALA A 58 1.45 -3.85 10.87
C ALA A 58 1.14 -2.37 11.20
N PRO A 59 1.01 -2.01 12.49
CA PRO A 59 0.73 -0.64 12.90
C PRO A 59 1.78 0.35 12.36
N SER A 60 1.34 1.55 11.96
CA SER A 60 2.18 2.56 11.29
C SER A 60 3.37 3.00 12.12
N HIS A 61 3.18 3.21 13.42
CA HIS A 61 4.20 3.67 14.37
C HIS A 61 4.41 2.64 15.47
N SER A 62 5.06 1.52 15.14
CA SER A 62 5.53 0.57 16.15
C SER A 62 6.97 0.84 16.52
N LEU A 63 7.33 0.51 17.77
CA LEU A 63 8.70 0.59 18.25
C LEU A 63 9.66 -0.22 17.37
N ALA A 64 9.23 -1.41 16.91
CA ALA A 64 9.98 -2.23 15.95
C ALA A 64 10.23 -1.51 14.60
N LYS A 65 9.26 -0.72 14.08
CA LYS A 65 9.46 0.08 12.86
C LYS A 65 10.45 1.23 13.09
N ILE A 66 10.45 1.84 14.29
CA ILE A 66 11.38 2.91 14.66
C ILE A 66 12.80 2.38 14.87
N GLU A 67 12.97 1.26 15.57
CA GLU A 67 14.27 0.60 15.72
C GLU A 67 14.81 0.16 14.36
N ARG A 68 13.95 -0.39 13.49
CA ARG A 68 14.31 -0.75 12.12
C ARG A 68 14.73 0.47 11.30
N SER A 69 14.03 1.61 11.39
CA SER A 69 14.41 2.81 10.65
C SER A 69 15.73 3.39 11.15
N LEU A 70 15.95 3.37 12.47
CA LEU A 70 17.18 3.81 13.10
C LEU A 70 18.37 2.90 12.75
N ALA A 71 18.18 1.58 12.77
CA ALA A 71 19.19 0.62 12.34
C ALA A 71 19.55 0.75 10.85
N ASN A 72 18.56 0.94 9.97
CA ASN A 72 18.82 1.18 8.54
C ASN A 72 19.56 2.51 8.30
N SER A 73 19.34 3.52 9.15
CA SER A 73 20.03 4.81 9.06
C SER A 73 21.47 4.73 9.53
N LEU A 74 21.72 4.05 10.66
CA LEU A 74 23.06 3.89 11.24
C LEU A 74 23.92 2.89 10.47
N PHE A 75 23.30 1.85 9.89
CA PHE A 75 23.97 0.77 9.16
C PHE A 75 23.28 0.57 7.81
N PRO A 76 23.61 1.39 6.79
CA PRO A 76 23.02 1.23 5.46
C PRO A 76 23.46 -0.11 4.86
N LEU A 77 22.49 -1.02 4.66
CA LEU A 77 22.71 -2.29 3.98
C LEU A 77 22.62 -2.09 2.47
N ASP A 78 23.68 -2.46 1.74
CA ASP A 78 23.67 -2.58 0.28
C ASP A 78 22.76 -3.76 -0.14
N ARG A 79 21.44 -3.55 -0.11
CA ARG A 79 20.43 -4.56 -0.48
C ARG A 79 20.57 -5.07 -1.93
N SER A 80 21.33 -4.35 -2.76
CA SER A 80 21.64 -4.74 -4.13
C SER A 80 22.76 -5.78 -4.23
N LYS A 81 23.63 -5.88 -3.21
CA LYS A 81 24.73 -6.85 -3.16
C LYS A 81 24.40 -8.10 -2.34
N SER A 82 23.35 -8.05 -1.51
CA SER A 82 22.87 -9.21 -0.77
C SER A 82 22.14 -10.18 -1.72
N HIS A 83 22.85 -11.21 -2.19
CA HIS A 83 22.28 -12.27 -3.03
C HIS A 83 21.58 -13.35 -2.19
N LEU A 84 21.88 -13.41 -0.88
CA LEU A 84 21.37 -14.45 0.01
C LEU A 84 20.42 -13.88 1.06
N TYR A 85 19.41 -14.67 1.40
CA TYR A 85 18.43 -14.35 2.43
C TYR A 85 19.08 -14.12 3.81
N SER A 86 20.16 -14.84 4.12
CA SER A 86 20.88 -14.73 5.40
C SER A 86 21.50 -13.35 5.61
N ASP A 87 21.75 -12.60 4.54
CA ASP A 87 22.32 -11.25 4.60
C ASP A 87 21.23 -10.19 4.84
N LEU A 88 19.95 -10.56 4.72
CA LEU A 88 18.83 -9.68 4.99
C LEU A 88 18.44 -9.74 6.47
N HIS A 89 18.78 -8.68 7.20
CA HIS A 89 18.34 -8.51 8.59
C HIS A 89 16.85 -8.18 8.74
N THR A 90 16.14 -7.95 7.64
CA THR A 90 14.74 -7.55 7.67
C THR A 90 13.93 -8.15 6.51
N PRO A 91 12.61 -8.35 6.67
CA PRO A 91 11.75 -8.81 5.58
C PRO A 91 11.84 -7.78 4.45
N GLY A 92 12.56 -8.18 3.40
CA GLY A 92 12.75 -7.42 2.18
C GLY A 92 12.11 -8.15 1.01
N ARG A 93 12.28 -7.62 -0.21
CA ARG A 93 11.85 -8.31 -1.42
C ARG A 93 12.84 -9.42 -1.73
N TYR A 94 12.49 -10.66 -1.43
CA TYR A 94 13.27 -11.84 -1.80
C TYR A 94 12.36 -12.91 -2.39
N GLY A 95 12.88 -13.65 -3.37
CA GLY A 95 12.26 -14.88 -3.85
C GLY A 95 12.77 -16.06 -3.02
N ARG A 96 11.87 -16.93 -2.56
CA ARG A 96 12.25 -18.19 -1.90
C ARG A 96 11.79 -19.37 -2.74
N VAL A 97 12.73 -20.21 -3.15
CA VAL A 97 12.46 -21.49 -3.81
C VAL A 97 12.58 -22.59 -2.75
N ILE A 98 11.53 -23.39 -2.59
CA ILE A 98 11.51 -24.54 -1.67
C ILE A 98 11.53 -25.80 -2.51
N LEU A 99 12.58 -26.61 -2.36
CA LEU A 99 12.73 -27.89 -3.06
C LEU A 99 12.30 -29.01 -2.12
N LEU A 100 11.40 -29.87 -2.59
CA LEU A 100 10.85 -30.98 -1.82
C LEU A 100 11.22 -32.30 -2.50
N ALA A 101 11.65 -33.28 -1.70
CA ALA A 101 11.86 -34.63 -2.19
C ALA A 101 10.51 -35.34 -2.40
N LYS A 102 10.50 -36.38 -3.24
CA LYS A 102 9.36 -37.30 -3.34
C LYS A 102 9.06 -37.90 -1.96
N PRO A 103 7.79 -38.17 -1.63
CA PRO A 103 7.42 -38.75 -0.34
C PRO A 103 8.22 -40.03 -0.07
N GLY A 104 8.90 -40.09 1.08
CA GLY A 104 9.80 -41.18 1.47
C GLY A 104 11.25 -41.06 1.00
N GLY A 105 11.62 -40.02 0.24
CA GLY A 105 12.98 -39.76 -0.21
C GLY A 105 13.72 -38.73 0.65
N ASN A 106 15.06 -38.80 0.66
CA ASN A 106 15.92 -37.82 1.33
C ASN A 106 16.52 -36.85 0.30
N ILE A 107 16.25 -35.56 0.46
CA ILE A 107 16.74 -34.49 -0.41
C ILE A 107 18.27 -34.35 -0.40
N LEU A 108 18.92 -34.73 0.71
CA LEU A 108 20.37 -34.62 0.87
C LEU A 108 21.16 -35.60 -0.02
N HIS A 109 20.54 -36.71 -0.44
CA HIS A 109 21.16 -37.61 -1.42
C HIS A 109 21.28 -36.98 -2.81
N GLN A 110 20.55 -35.89 -3.08
CA GLN A 110 20.57 -35.18 -4.35
C GLN A 110 21.28 -33.82 -4.23
N ALA A 111 22.32 -33.75 -3.39
CA ALA A 111 23.07 -32.53 -3.11
C ALA A 111 23.63 -31.84 -4.37
N GLU A 112 24.10 -32.60 -5.36
CA GLU A 112 24.60 -32.01 -6.60
C GLU A 112 23.50 -31.29 -7.40
N GLY A 113 22.30 -31.88 -7.45
CA GLY A 113 21.14 -31.25 -8.08
C GLY A 113 20.72 -29.97 -7.35
N LEU A 114 20.77 -29.97 -6.01
CA LEU A 114 20.51 -28.79 -5.20
C LEU A 114 21.51 -27.66 -5.49
N LEU A 115 22.81 -27.99 -5.57
CA LEU A 115 23.86 -27.02 -5.88
C LEU A 115 23.71 -26.45 -7.30
N GLN A 116 23.34 -27.28 -8.27
CA GLN A 116 23.08 -26.83 -9.63
C GLN A 116 21.90 -25.85 -9.68
N ILE A 117 20.78 -26.19 -9.03
CA ILE A 117 19.61 -25.31 -8.96
C ILE A 117 19.95 -23.99 -8.25
N HIS A 118 20.69 -24.05 -7.13
CA HIS A 118 21.14 -22.86 -6.42
C HIS A 118 21.93 -21.92 -7.33
N ARG A 119 22.87 -22.47 -8.11
CA ARG A 119 23.66 -21.71 -9.08
C ARG A 119 22.79 -21.10 -10.18
N THR A 120 21.87 -21.88 -10.75
CA THR A 120 20.95 -21.40 -11.79
C THR A 120 20.06 -20.26 -11.29
N VAL A 121 19.56 -20.34 -10.06
CA VAL A 121 18.74 -19.28 -9.46
C VAL A 121 19.55 -18.00 -9.22
N LEU A 122 20.81 -18.12 -8.78
CA LEU A 122 21.70 -16.97 -8.59
C LEU A 122 22.07 -16.28 -9.92
N GLU A 123 22.20 -17.04 -10.99
CA GLU A 123 22.56 -16.54 -12.33
C GLU A 123 21.32 -16.12 -13.15
N MET A 124 20.10 -16.38 -12.65
CA MET A 124 18.86 -16.09 -13.34
C MET A 124 18.67 -14.58 -13.51
N LYS A 125 18.87 -14.09 -14.73
CA LYS A 125 18.49 -12.73 -15.12
C LYS A 125 17.00 -12.69 -15.43
N VAL A 126 16.24 -11.94 -14.65
CA VAL A 126 14.84 -11.67 -14.96
C VAL A 126 14.79 -10.75 -16.19
N GLY A 127 14.22 -11.22 -17.29
CA GLY A 127 14.02 -10.44 -18.50
C GLY A 127 13.12 -9.24 -18.22
N GLY A 128 13.72 -8.06 -18.08
CA GLY A 128 13.00 -6.84 -17.73
C GLY A 128 12.26 -6.26 -18.92
N TYR A 129 10.92 -6.42 -18.95
CA TYR A 129 10.04 -5.43 -19.57
C TYR A 129 9.93 -4.21 -18.62
N PHE A 130 11.04 -3.52 -18.38
CA PHE A 130 11.04 -2.20 -17.75
C PHE A 130 12.19 -1.36 -18.32
N SER A 131 11.87 -0.73 -19.45
CA SER A 131 12.55 0.45 -19.95
C SER A 131 12.45 1.56 -18.91
N LYS A 132 13.55 1.84 -18.19
CA LYS A 132 14.19 3.16 -18.07
C LYS A 132 15.28 3.15 -16.99
N THR A 133 16.51 3.26 -17.49
CA THR A 133 17.64 4.01 -16.92
C THR A 133 18.04 3.71 -15.47
N TRP A 134 18.98 2.78 -15.31
CA TRP A 134 20.02 2.87 -14.28
C TRP A 134 21.38 2.75 -14.95
N THR A 135 21.79 3.86 -15.56
CA THR A 135 23.19 4.19 -15.85
C THR A 135 23.42 5.60 -15.33
N ALA A 136 24.00 5.70 -14.15
CA ALA A 136 24.75 6.83 -13.63
C ALA A 136 25.59 6.22 -12.50
N ALA A 137 26.81 5.80 -12.83
CA ALA A 137 28.05 6.56 -12.68
C ALA A 137 28.64 6.33 -11.28
#